data_AF-A0A3D3MUL8-F1
#
_entry.id   AF-A0A3D3MUL8-F1
#
_cell.length_a   1.000
_cell.length_b   1.000
_cell.length_c   1.000
_cell.angle_alpha   90.00
_cell.angle_beta   90.00
_cell.angle_gamma   90.00
#
_symmetry.space_group_name_H-M   'P 1'
#
loop_
_entity.id
_entity.type
_entity.pdbx_description
1 polymer ?
#
loop_
_entity_poly.entity_id
_entity_poly.type
_entity_poly.pdbx_seq_one_letter_code
_entity_poly.pdbx_strand_id
1 'polypeptide(L)'
;MIYRKSIIVLIVAMISFTPLLAQQRGKASFYSRRATGARTSSGERLHHDSLTCAHKTYPFGTLLRVKNPANGKEVIVRVTDRGPHSRGRIIDLSWGAARELGIINQGIALVEVELLRKGGNVPYRDDSPIEIPELDFEVADAGYSFTENWKEKAEKGSHRLSINDKVKQPVKKIARKMAQKSHGNKTVPSNTQQTRLKKDTKEKKNVWEEIFDKVKDWKDNLTK
;
A
#
# COMPACT_ATOMS: atom_id res chain seq x y z
N MET A 1 -40.15 -6.31 -55.84
CA MET A 1 -38.89 -5.51 -55.83
C MET A 1 -38.73 -4.58 -54.63
N ILE A 2 -39.82 -4.15 -53.99
CA ILE A 2 -39.80 -3.16 -52.88
C ILE A 2 -39.19 -3.74 -51.59
N TYR A 3 -39.59 -4.96 -51.19
CA TYR A 3 -39.10 -5.60 -49.96
C TYR A 3 -37.58 -5.90 -49.95
N ARG A 4 -36.98 -6.17 -51.11
CA ARG A 4 -35.52 -6.39 -51.24
C ARG A 4 -34.72 -5.13 -50.94
N LYS A 5 -35.22 -3.95 -51.33
CA LYS A 5 -34.58 -2.66 -51.04
C LYS A 5 -34.72 -2.29 -49.56
N SER A 6 -35.89 -2.55 -48.96
CA SER A 6 -36.13 -2.30 -47.53
C SER A 6 -35.25 -3.17 -46.63
N ILE A 7 -35.01 -4.44 -46.98
CA ILE A 7 -34.13 -5.34 -46.23
C ILE A 7 -32.68 -4.85 -46.24
N ILE A 8 -32.19 -4.37 -47.39
CA ILE A 8 -30.83 -3.83 -47.51
C ILE A 8 -30.64 -2.58 -46.63
N VAL A 9 -31.62 -1.68 -46.61
CA VAL A 9 -31.58 -0.47 -45.77
C VAL A 9 -31.54 -0.82 -44.27
N LEU A 10 -32.29 -1.84 -43.86
CA LEU A 10 -32.33 -2.29 -42.46
C LEU A 10 -31.01 -2.92 -42.01
N ILE A 11 -30.36 -3.70 -42.89
CA ILE A 11 -29.04 -4.30 -42.62
C ILE A 11 -27.96 -3.21 -42.52
N VAL A 12 -27.96 -2.22 -43.42
CA VAL A 12 -27.00 -1.10 -43.38
C VAL A 12 -27.18 -0.27 -42.11
N ALA A 13 -28.42 0.01 -41.71
CA ALA A 13 -28.72 0.72 -40.46
C ALA A 13 -28.21 -0.03 -39.22
N MET A 14 -28.38 -1.35 -39.17
CA MET A 14 -27.90 -2.19 -38.05
C MET A 14 -26.37 -2.24 -37.96
N ILE A 15 -25.65 -2.32 -39.08
CA ILE A 15 -24.18 -2.36 -39.08
C ILE A 15 -23.60 -0.99 -38.67
N SER A 16 -24.23 0.11 -39.10
CA SER A 16 -23.78 1.48 -38.82
C SER A 16 -23.86 1.90 -37.34
N PHE A 17 -24.61 1.18 -36.51
CA PHE A 17 -24.79 1.50 -35.08
C PHE A 17 -23.99 0.59 -34.13
N THR A 18 -22.99 -0.15 -34.63
CA THR A 18 -22.14 -1.00 -33.77
C THR A 18 -21.04 -0.15 -33.11
N PRO A 19 -21.06 0.08 -31.77
CA PRO A 19 -19.97 0.78 -31.12
C PRO A 19 -18.72 -0.11 -31.13
N LEU A 20 -17.68 0.30 -31.86
CA LEU A 20 -16.36 -0.31 -31.71
C LEU A 20 -15.87 -0.02 -30.28
N LEU A 21 -15.65 -1.07 -29.50
CA LEU A 21 -14.88 -1.02 -28.26
C LEU A 21 -13.40 -0.82 -28.62
N ALA A 22 -13.06 0.38 -29.09
CA ALA A 22 -11.71 0.72 -29.49
C ALA A 22 -10.86 1.08 -28.26
N GLN A 23 -9.60 0.65 -28.29
CA GLN A 23 -8.56 1.08 -27.36
C GLN A 23 -8.45 2.61 -27.38
N GLN A 24 -8.50 3.25 -26.21
CA GLN A 24 -8.50 4.70 -26.13
C GLN A 24 -7.05 5.21 -26.13
N ARG A 25 -6.66 5.95 -27.18
CA ARG A 25 -5.35 6.61 -27.28
C ARG A 25 -5.42 8.08 -26.85
N GLY A 26 -4.39 8.56 -26.15
CA GLY A 26 -4.33 9.96 -25.74
C GLY A 26 -3.16 10.27 -24.81
N LYS A 27 -3.11 11.51 -24.30
CA LYS A 27 -2.02 11.93 -23.40
C LYS A 27 -2.28 11.46 -21.97
N ALA A 28 -1.27 10.88 -21.35
CA ALA A 28 -1.21 10.65 -19.91
C ALA A 28 -0.37 11.73 -19.23
N SER A 29 -0.74 12.06 -18.00
CA SER A 29 0.13 12.77 -17.07
C SER A 29 0.12 12.08 -15.71
N PHE A 30 0.71 12.68 -14.68
CA PHE A 30 0.71 12.08 -13.34
C PHE A 30 0.68 13.12 -12.22
N TYR A 31 0.19 12.69 -11.05
CA TYR A 31 0.19 13.48 -9.83
C TYR A 31 1.59 13.61 -9.23
N SER A 32 1.91 14.80 -8.71
CA SER A 32 3.15 14.98 -7.95
C SER A 32 3.15 14.15 -6.65
N ARG A 33 4.33 13.79 -6.13
CA ARG A 33 4.45 13.08 -4.84
C ARG A 33 3.80 13.85 -3.66
N ARG A 34 3.73 15.17 -3.76
CA ARG A 34 3.11 16.06 -2.76
C ARG A 34 1.59 15.90 -2.67
N ALA A 35 0.95 15.31 -3.69
CA ALA A 35 -0.48 15.02 -3.69
C ALA A 35 -0.85 13.84 -2.78
N THR A 36 0.13 13.15 -2.18
CA THR A 36 -0.11 12.11 -1.18
C THR A 36 -0.97 12.63 -0.04
N GLY A 37 -2.03 11.90 0.32
CA GLY A 37 -3.00 12.25 1.34
C GLY A 37 -4.20 13.05 0.83
N ALA A 38 -4.17 13.55 -0.41
CA ALA A 38 -5.31 14.22 -1.02
C ALA A 38 -6.51 13.26 -1.17
N ARG A 39 -7.73 13.76 -0.95
CA ARG A 39 -8.94 12.97 -1.18
C ARG A 39 -9.21 12.88 -2.68
N THR A 40 -9.44 11.67 -3.16
CA THR A 40 -9.87 11.40 -4.54
C THR A 40 -11.39 11.37 -4.63
N SER A 41 -11.92 11.38 -5.85
CA SER A 41 -13.36 11.32 -6.10
C SER A 41 -14.03 10.01 -5.67
N SER A 42 -13.27 8.92 -5.49
CA SER A 42 -13.80 7.69 -4.86
C SER A 42 -13.97 7.81 -3.35
N GLY A 43 -13.44 8.87 -2.73
CA GLY A 43 -13.38 9.06 -1.28
C GLY A 43 -12.11 8.53 -0.63
N GLU A 44 -11.32 7.72 -1.34
CA GLU A 44 -10.04 7.21 -0.86
C GLU A 44 -8.96 8.31 -0.87
N ARG A 45 -7.95 8.18 0.01
CA ARG A 45 -6.77 9.07 -0.04
C ARG A 45 -5.77 8.58 -1.08
N LEU A 46 -5.29 9.49 -1.91
CA LEU A 46 -4.22 9.23 -2.86
C LEU A 46 -2.93 8.90 -2.12
N HIS A 47 -2.24 7.85 -2.51
CA HIS A 47 -0.85 7.61 -2.12
C HIS A 47 0.02 7.57 -3.37
N HIS A 48 1.16 8.25 -3.34
CA HIS A 48 1.99 8.40 -4.53
C HIS A 48 2.53 7.08 -5.07
N ASP A 49 2.81 6.10 -4.21
CA ASP A 49 3.31 4.78 -4.61
C ASP A 49 2.21 3.80 -5.05
N SER A 50 0.93 4.15 -4.92
CA SER A 50 -0.17 3.28 -5.38
C SER A 50 -0.17 3.15 -6.90
N LEU A 51 -0.78 2.08 -7.43
CA LEU A 51 -1.07 1.90 -8.86
C LEU A 51 -2.51 2.31 -9.17
N THR A 52 -2.76 3.61 -9.09
CA THR A 52 -4.09 4.20 -9.32
C THR A 52 -4.06 5.29 -10.38
N CYS A 53 -5.23 5.63 -10.91
CA CYS A 53 -5.39 6.69 -11.89
C CYS A 53 -6.72 7.45 -11.75
N ALA A 54 -6.77 8.63 -12.37
CA ALA A 54 -8.00 9.37 -12.66
C ALA A 54 -8.44 9.16 -14.09
N HIS A 55 -9.74 8.92 -14.28
CA HIS A 55 -10.33 8.79 -15.60
C HIS A 55 -11.75 9.39 -15.65
N LYS A 56 -12.16 9.88 -16.83
CA LYS A 56 -13.38 10.66 -17.00
C LYS A 56 -14.65 9.83 -16.85
N THR A 57 -14.68 8.67 -17.50
CA THR A 57 -15.92 7.89 -17.71
C THR A 57 -15.91 6.54 -17.01
N TYR A 58 -14.80 5.80 -17.03
CA TYR A 58 -14.72 4.49 -16.38
C TYR A 58 -15.16 4.50 -14.90
N PRO A 59 -15.96 3.51 -14.46
CA PRO A 59 -16.38 3.38 -13.05
C PRO A 59 -15.18 3.29 -12.10
N PHE A 60 -15.35 3.74 -10.87
CA PHE A 60 -14.33 3.55 -9.83
C PHE A 60 -14.12 2.05 -9.56
N GLY A 61 -12.88 1.67 -9.26
CA GLY A 61 -12.49 0.27 -9.07
C GLY A 61 -12.18 -0.49 -10.37
N THR A 62 -12.50 0.09 -11.53
CA THR A 62 -12.15 -0.50 -12.84
C THR A 62 -10.63 -0.63 -12.96
N LEU A 63 -10.16 -1.77 -13.46
CA LEU A 63 -8.76 -1.98 -13.81
C LEU A 63 -8.54 -1.64 -15.27
N LEU A 64 -7.55 -0.79 -15.52
CA LEU A 64 -7.14 -0.37 -16.85
C LEU A 64 -5.70 -0.79 -17.09
N ARG A 65 -5.44 -1.35 -18.27
CA ARG A 65 -4.09 -1.54 -18.77
C ARG A 65 -3.67 -0.29 -19.52
N VAL A 66 -2.57 0.32 -19.10
CA VAL A 66 -2.03 1.53 -19.69
C VAL A 66 -0.69 1.19 -20.31
N LYS A 67 -0.57 1.34 -21.63
CA LYS A 67 0.63 1.05 -22.38
C LYS A 67 1.24 2.32 -22.93
N ASN A 68 2.55 2.47 -22.79
CA ASN A 68 3.32 3.52 -23.45
C ASN A 68 3.94 2.93 -24.73
N PRO A 69 3.41 3.26 -25.93
CA PRO A 69 3.91 2.71 -27.18
C PRO A 69 5.34 3.15 -27.51
N ALA A 70 5.85 4.22 -26.91
CA ALA A 70 7.20 4.72 -27.19
C ALA A 70 8.31 3.86 -26.55
N ASN A 71 8.04 3.22 -25.41
CA ASN A 71 9.00 2.36 -24.71
C ASN A 71 8.53 0.91 -24.53
N GLY A 72 7.31 0.59 -24.95
CA GLY A 72 6.71 -0.73 -24.85
C GLY A 72 6.26 -1.14 -23.45
N LYS A 73 6.46 -0.30 -22.42
CA LYS A 73 6.08 -0.61 -21.04
C LYS A 73 4.57 -0.49 -20.85
N GLU A 74 4.04 -1.31 -19.96
CA GLU A 74 2.64 -1.26 -19.56
C GLU A 74 2.50 -1.37 -18.03
N VAL A 75 1.41 -0.81 -17.51
CA VAL A 75 1.06 -0.85 -16.10
C VAL A 75 -0.44 -1.05 -15.95
N ILE A 76 -0.84 -1.84 -14.96
CA ILE A 76 -2.25 -2.02 -14.60
C ILE A 76 -2.57 -1.06 -13.46
N VAL A 77 -3.60 -0.24 -13.64
CA VAL A 77 -4.01 0.77 -12.67
C VAL A 77 -5.49 0.67 -12.35
N ARG A 78 -5.83 1.01 -11.11
CA ARG A 78 -7.22 1.11 -10.66
C ARG A 78 -7.73 2.55 -10.78
N VAL A 79 -8.93 2.72 -11.33
CA VAL A 79 -9.59 4.01 -11.39
C VAL A 79 -10.09 4.40 -9.99
N THR A 80 -9.55 5.47 -9.42
CA THR A 80 -9.95 5.97 -8.09
C THR A 80 -10.38 7.43 -8.11
N ASP A 81 -10.16 8.16 -9.20
CA ASP A 81 -10.42 9.59 -9.26
C ASP A 81 -11.06 10.02 -10.59
N ARG A 82 -11.55 11.26 -10.64
CA ARG A 82 -12.15 11.88 -11.83
C ARG A 82 -11.24 12.95 -12.41
N GLY A 83 -11.30 13.08 -13.73
CA GLY A 83 -10.37 13.86 -14.52
C GLY A 83 -9.80 13.01 -15.65
N PRO A 84 -8.80 13.49 -16.41
CA PRO A 84 -8.15 14.80 -16.29
C PRO A 84 -9.01 15.94 -16.84
N HIS A 85 -8.94 17.14 -16.26
CA HIS A 85 -9.73 18.29 -16.72
C HIS A 85 -9.07 19.07 -17.86
N SER A 86 -7.76 18.88 -18.10
CA SER A 86 -7.10 19.57 -19.21
C SER A 86 -7.39 18.89 -20.55
N ARG A 87 -7.52 19.70 -21.60
CA ARG A 87 -7.76 19.24 -22.96
C ARG A 87 -6.65 18.29 -23.43
N GLY A 88 -7.05 17.23 -24.14
CA GLY A 88 -6.15 16.24 -24.73
C GLY A 88 -5.57 15.19 -23.76
N ARG A 89 -5.73 15.35 -22.44
CA ARG A 89 -5.36 14.32 -21.46
C ARG A 89 -6.53 13.35 -21.25
N ILE A 90 -6.23 12.06 -21.29
CA ILE A 90 -7.22 10.99 -21.11
C ILE A 90 -7.10 10.30 -19.75
N ILE A 91 -5.92 10.32 -19.13
CA ILE A 91 -5.64 9.66 -17.86
C ILE A 91 -4.58 10.42 -17.06
N ASP A 92 -4.80 10.55 -15.76
CA ASP A 92 -3.79 11.07 -14.82
C ASP A 92 -3.38 9.93 -13.86
N LEU A 93 -2.11 9.55 -13.91
CA LEU A 93 -1.57 8.44 -13.16
C LEU A 93 -1.09 8.89 -11.77
N SER A 94 -1.09 7.96 -10.84
CA SER A 94 -0.25 8.05 -9.63
C SER A 94 1.24 8.10 -10.00
N TRP A 95 2.06 8.64 -9.10
CA TRP A 95 3.51 8.76 -9.35
C TRP A 95 4.18 7.39 -9.50
N GLY A 96 3.76 6.39 -8.71
CA GLY A 96 4.22 5.01 -8.79
C GLY A 96 3.91 4.37 -10.15
N ALA A 97 2.67 4.50 -10.62
CA ALA A 97 2.30 4.00 -11.95
C ALA A 97 3.06 4.70 -13.08
N ALA A 98 3.28 6.02 -12.98
CA ALA A 98 4.06 6.78 -13.95
C ALA A 98 5.54 6.38 -13.97
N ARG A 99 6.10 6.00 -12.80
CA ARG A 99 7.46 5.46 -12.68
C ARG A 99 7.57 4.11 -13.37
N GLU A 100 6.63 3.20 -13.16
CA GLU A 100 6.60 1.89 -13.82
C GLU A 100 6.43 2.04 -15.34
N LEU A 101 5.55 2.94 -15.78
CA LEU A 101 5.33 3.25 -17.19
C LEU A 101 6.53 3.99 -17.83
N GLY A 102 7.43 4.54 -17.03
CA GLY A 102 8.65 5.20 -17.48
C GLY A 102 8.45 6.61 -18.05
N ILE A 103 7.47 7.36 -17.55
CA ILE A 103 7.12 8.70 -18.07
C ILE A 103 7.53 9.85 -17.13
N ILE A 104 8.17 9.54 -15.98
CA ILE A 104 8.54 10.54 -14.96
C ILE A 104 9.38 11.68 -15.53
N ASN A 105 10.39 11.36 -16.34
CA ASN A 105 11.30 12.36 -16.92
C ASN A 105 10.62 13.18 -18.04
N GLN A 106 9.60 12.61 -18.69
CA GLN A 106 8.87 13.25 -19.79
C GLN A 106 7.76 14.18 -19.26
N GLY A 107 7.21 13.88 -18.08
CA GLY A 107 6.05 14.58 -17.52
C GLY A 107 4.73 14.13 -18.15
N ILE A 108 4.66 14.16 -19.48
CA ILE A 108 3.49 13.81 -20.30
C ILE A 108 3.92 12.85 -21.40
N ALA A 109 3.14 11.80 -21.63
CA ALA A 109 3.39 10.83 -22.69
C ALA A 109 2.11 10.45 -23.43
N LEU A 110 2.22 10.02 -24.69
CA LEU A 110 1.12 9.34 -25.36
C LEU A 110 1.01 7.92 -24.81
N VAL A 111 -0.22 7.50 -24.51
CA VAL A 111 -0.52 6.17 -24.00
C VAL A 111 -1.72 5.59 -24.70
N GLU A 112 -1.83 4.28 -24.61
CA GLU A 112 -3.00 3.52 -24.98
C GLU A 112 -3.63 2.94 -23.73
N VAL A 113 -4.92 3.15 -23.54
CA VAL A 113 -5.69 2.70 -22.38
C VAL A 113 -6.68 1.64 -22.84
N GLU A 114 -6.65 0.50 -22.17
CA GLU A 114 -7.53 -0.63 -22.43
C GLU A 114 -8.22 -1.07 -21.15
N LEU A 115 -9.51 -1.38 -21.25
CA LEU A 115 -10.26 -1.98 -20.15
C LEU A 115 -9.79 -3.41 -19.93
N LEU A 116 -9.30 -3.71 -18.72
CA LEU A 116 -8.96 -5.07 -18.35
C LEU A 116 -10.27 -5.84 -18.09
N ARG A 117 -10.76 -6.60 -19.08
CA ARG A 117 -11.89 -7.50 -18.88
C ARG A 117 -11.50 -8.53 -17.83
N LYS A 118 -12.35 -8.68 -16.82
CA LYS A 118 -12.26 -9.75 -15.81
C LYS A 118 -12.55 -11.08 -16.52
N GLY A 119 -11.53 -11.65 -17.16
CA GLY A 119 -11.63 -12.80 -18.05
C GLY A 119 -10.31 -13.54 -18.20
N GLY A 120 -9.47 -13.51 -17.17
CA GLY A 120 -8.22 -14.25 -17.10
C GLY A 120 -7.95 -14.57 -15.64
N ASN A 121 -7.82 -15.86 -15.36
CA ASN A 121 -7.63 -16.48 -14.05
C ASN A 121 -6.79 -15.61 -13.11
N VAL A 122 -7.36 -15.31 -11.93
CA VAL A 122 -6.51 -15.01 -10.78
C VAL A 122 -5.67 -16.27 -10.57
N PRO A 123 -4.32 -16.23 -10.62
CA PRO A 123 -3.48 -17.43 -10.62
C PRO A 123 -3.57 -18.29 -9.34
N TYR A 124 -4.49 -17.98 -8.43
CA TYR A 124 -4.62 -18.63 -7.14
C TYR A 124 -6.04 -19.05 -6.76
N ARG A 125 -7.07 -18.82 -7.60
CA ARG A 125 -8.35 -19.46 -7.36
C ARG A 125 -8.50 -20.57 -8.39
N ASP A 126 -7.93 -21.71 -8.04
CA ASP A 126 -8.33 -22.96 -8.66
C ASP A 126 -9.80 -23.21 -8.26
N ASP A 127 -10.64 -23.40 -9.26
CA ASP A 127 -12.06 -23.69 -9.07
C ASP A 127 -12.29 -25.19 -8.82
N SER A 128 -11.20 -25.98 -8.79
CA SER A 128 -11.24 -27.37 -8.40
C SER A 128 -11.85 -27.51 -6.99
N PRO A 129 -12.77 -28.48 -6.79
CA PRO A 129 -13.21 -28.84 -5.45
C PRO A 129 -11.99 -29.18 -4.61
N ILE A 130 -11.84 -28.50 -3.48
CA ILE A 130 -10.76 -28.81 -2.53
C ILE A 130 -11.02 -30.23 -2.02
N GLU A 131 -10.28 -31.21 -2.53
CA GLU A 131 -10.20 -32.54 -1.94
C GLU A 131 -9.40 -32.42 -0.64
N ILE A 132 -10.11 -32.24 0.47
CA ILE A 132 -9.50 -32.26 1.80
C ILE A 132 -9.14 -33.73 2.08
N PRO A 133 -7.87 -34.08 2.35
CA PRO A 133 -7.54 -35.43 2.79
C PRO A 133 -8.26 -35.71 4.12
N GLU A 134 -8.92 -36.86 4.24
CA GLU A 134 -9.43 -37.33 5.53
C GLU A 134 -8.22 -37.46 6.47
N LEU A 135 -8.18 -36.60 7.49
CA LEU A 135 -7.18 -36.69 8.54
C LEU A 135 -7.55 -37.87 9.44
N ASP A 136 -6.96 -39.04 9.17
CA ASP A 136 -6.96 -40.15 10.11
C ASP A 136 -6.06 -39.77 11.30
N PHE A 137 -6.68 -39.15 12.30
CA PHE A 137 -6.06 -38.94 13.61
C PHE A 137 -6.00 -40.28 14.35
N GLU A 138 -5.16 -41.21 13.89
CA GLU A 138 -4.73 -42.36 14.69
C GLU A 138 -3.73 -41.91 15.78
N VAL A 139 -4.21 -41.05 16.68
CA VAL A 139 -3.54 -40.73 17.96
C VAL A 139 -4.57 -40.96 19.06
N ALA A 140 -5.06 -42.20 19.13
CA ALA A 140 -6.02 -42.63 20.13
C ALA A 140 -5.65 -43.95 20.81
N ASP A 141 -4.39 -44.40 20.72
CA ASP A 141 -3.96 -45.59 21.49
C ASP A 141 -2.64 -45.45 22.26
N ALA A 142 -1.97 -44.28 22.19
CA ALA A 142 -1.02 -43.90 23.22
C ALA A 142 -1.81 -43.28 24.38
N GLY A 143 -2.25 -44.14 25.28
CA GLY A 143 -3.05 -43.80 26.45
C GLY A 143 -2.62 -42.49 27.13
N TYR A 144 -3.62 -41.66 27.42
CA TYR A 144 -3.49 -40.45 28.23
C TYR A 144 -2.99 -40.80 29.64
N SER A 145 -1.69 -40.99 29.84
CA SER A 145 -1.07 -41.04 31.17
C SER A 145 -0.83 -39.64 31.76
N PHE A 146 -1.21 -38.58 31.04
CA PHE A 146 -1.03 -37.20 31.50
C PHE A 146 -1.97 -36.83 32.65
N THR A 147 -3.13 -37.47 32.77
CA THR A 147 -4.14 -37.16 33.81
C THR A 147 -3.83 -37.77 35.18
N GLU A 148 -3.04 -38.85 35.25
CA GLU A 148 -2.72 -39.50 36.53
C GLU A 148 -1.76 -38.66 37.39
N ASN A 149 -0.71 -38.11 36.79
CA ASN A 149 0.26 -37.25 37.50
C ASN A 149 -0.34 -35.93 38.01
N TRP A 150 -1.43 -35.45 37.40
CA TRP A 150 -2.12 -34.24 37.85
C TRP A 150 -3.07 -34.51 39.03
N LYS A 151 -3.66 -35.69 39.09
CA LYS A 151 -4.52 -36.13 40.20
C LYS A 151 -3.71 -36.28 41.50
N GLU A 152 -2.51 -36.87 41.41
CA GLU A 152 -1.64 -37.08 42.57
C GLU A 152 -1.14 -35.76 43.20
N LYS A 153 -0.95 -34.71 42.37
CA LYS A 153 -0.57 -33.36 42.84
C LYS A 153 -1.72 -32.59 43.48
N ALA A 154 -2.96 -32.84 43.05
CA ALA A 154 -4.13 -32.19 43.62
C ALA A 154 -4.45 -32.72 45.04
N GLU A 155 -4.20 -34.00 45.31
CA GLU A 155 -4.45 -34.62 46.60
C GLU A 155 -3.38 -34.27 47.66
N LYS A 156 -2.11 -34.15 47.26
CA LYS A 156 -1.01 -33.74 48.16
C LYS A 156 -1.00 -32.25 48.53
N GLY A 157 -1.83 -31.42 47.89
CA GLY A 157 -1.88 -29.97 48.10
C GLY A 157 -2.90 -29.48 49.14
N SER A 158 -3.73 -30.36 49.70
CA SER A 158 -4.78 -29.97 50.66
C SER A 158 -4.25 -29.89 52.10
N HIS A 159 -3.34 -28.94 52.36
CA HIS A 159 -3.12 -28.40 53.72
C HIS A 159 -3.21 -26.87 53.69
N ARG A 160 -4.43 -26.44 54.00
CA ARG A 160 -4.97 -25.12 54.38
C ARG A 160 -3.95 -24.11 54.94
N LEU A 161 -3.87 -22.91 54.36
CA LEU A 161 -3.58 -21.67 55.09
C LEU A 161 -4.50 -20.53 54.63
N SER A 162 -4.90 -19.73 55.62
CA SER A 162 -6.19 -19.05 55.75
C SER A 162 -6.38 -17.79 54.89
N ILE A 163 -7.65 -17.54 54.58
CA ILE A 163 -8.19 -16.24 54.14
C ILE A 163 -7.93 -15.21 55.25
N ASN A 164 -7.01 -14.29 55.00
CA ASN A 164 -7.09 -12.88 55.39
C ASN A 164 -5.77 -12.21 54.99
N ASP A 165 -5.81 -11.41 53.93
CA ASP A 165 -5.33 -10.03 53.93
C ASP A 165 -5.21 -9.49 52.50
N LYS A 166 -5.99 -8.42 52.28
CA LYS A 166 -5.81 -7.34 51.31
C LYS A 166 -4.66 -7.52 50.30
N VAL A 167 -4.96 -7.81 49.03
CA VAL A 167 -4.06 -7.43 47.91
C VAL A 167 -4.86 -6.96 46.70
N LYS A 168 -4.94 -5.63 46.57
CA LYS A 168 -5.21 -4.93 45.31
C LYS A 168 -4.07 -5.24 44.32
N GLN A 169 -4.45 -5.41 43.06
CA GLN A 169 -3.64 -5.78 41.89
C GLN A 169 -2.30 -5.03 41.70
N PRO A 170 -1.25 -5.65 41.11
CA PRO A 170 -0.12 -4.93 40.54
C PRO A 170 -0.05 -5.04 39.01
N VAL A 171 -0.85 -4.23 38.29
CA VAL A 171 -0.61 -3.93 36.87
C VAL A 171 0.45 -2.83 36.79
N LYS A 172 1.74 -3.16 36.94
CA LYS A 172 2.82 -2.16 36.73
C LYS A 172 4.23 -2.69 36.43
N LYS A 173 4.40 -3.96 36.04
CA LYS A 173 5.76 -4.54 35.81
C LYS A 173 6.14 -4.89 34.36
N ILE A 174 5.28 -4.66 33.36
CA ILE A 174 5.63 -4.94 31.94
C ILE A 174 6.21 -3.69 31.23
N ALA A 175 5.96 -2.48 31.73
CA ALA A 175 6.40 -1.23 31.09
C ALA A 175 7.86 -0.79 31.37
N ARG A 176 8.72 -1.66 31.95
CA ARG A 176 10.11 -1.28 32.30
C ARG A 176 11.22 -2.13 31.69
N LYS A 177 10.93 -3.07 30.78
CA LYS A 177 11.94 -3.97 30.19
C LYS A 177 12.32 -3.67 28.72
N MET A 178 12.01 -2.47 28.22
CA MET A 178 12.42 -1.99 26.88
C MET A 178 13.36 -0.77 26.90
N ALA A 179 13.78 -0.29 28.07
CA ALA A 179 14.59 0.93 28.21
C ALA A 179 16.11 0.70 28.42
N GLN A 180 16.61 -0.53 28.31
CA GLN A 180 18.04 -0.84 28.52
C GLN A 180 18.53 -1.88 27.50
N LYS A 181 18.71 -1.45 26.24
CA LYS A 181 19.58 -2.18 25.29
C LYS A 181 20.06 -1.26 24.17
N SER A 182 21.05 -0.44 24.50
CA SER A 182 21.92 0.25 23.55
C SER A 182 23.10 0.71 24.37
N HIS A 183 24.22 -0.01 24.30
CA HIS A 183 25.61 0.42 24.54
C HIS A 183 26.48 -0.84 24.48
N GLY A 184 27.33 -0.94 23.45
CA GLY A 184 28.23 -2.07 23.24
C GLY A 184 29.18 -1.83 22.06
N ASN A 185 30.28 -1.15 22.36
CA ASN A 185 31.42 -0.81 21.50
C ASN A 185 31.99 -1.99 20.70
N LYS A 186 32.46 -1.70 19.47
CA LYS A 186 33.62 -2.36 18.85
C LYS A 186 34.51 -1.31 18.17
N THR A 187 35.71 -1.15 18.72
CA THR A 187 36.94 -0.64 18.07
C THR A 187 37.39 -1.64 16.99
N VAL A 188 38.11 -1.29 15.91
CA VAL A 188 39.60 -1.16 15.70
C VAL A 188 39.82 -0.68 14.22
N PRO A 189 41.03 -0.32 13.73
CA PRO A 189 41.78 0.94 13.84
C PRO A 189 41.89 1.75 12.52
N SER A 190 42.54 2.91 12.66
CA SER A 190 42.96 3.91 11.67
C SER A 190 44.03 3.45 10.67
N ASN A 191 43.94 3.90 9.41
CA ASN A 191 45.08 4.51 8.71
C ASN A 191 44.69 5.46 7.55
N THR A 192 45.02 6.75 7.76
CA THR A 192 45.63 7.75 6.87
C THR A 192 45.33 7.75 5.37
N GLN A 193 44.74 8.84 4.86
CA GLN A 193 45.49 9.85 4.08
C GLN A 193 44.67 11.12 3.81
N GLN A 194 45.39 12.23 3.87
CA GLN A 194 44.95 13.62 3.96
C GLN A 194 44.95 14.24 2.56
N THR A 195 43.87 14.90 2.14
CA THR A 195 43.96 15.96 1.12
C THR A 195 43.08 17.15 1.49
N ARG A 196 43.73 18.30 1.62
CA ARG A 196 43.19 19.63 1.92
C ARG A 196 42.40 20.18 0.73
N LEU A 197 41.19 20.70 0.98
CA LEU A 197 40.64 21.85 0.27
C LEU A 197 39.81 22.72 1.24
N LYS A 198 40.28 23.95 1.49
CA LYS A 198 39.57 24.99 2.26
C LYS A 198 38.36 25.48 1.45
N LYS A 199 37.20 25.61 2.09
CA LYS A 199 36.12 26.47 1.60
C LYS A 199 35.31 27.02 2.78
N ASP A 200 35.28 28.34 2.86
CA ASP A 200 34.61 29.13 3.88
C ASP A 200 33.12 28.75 3.97
N THR A 201 32.64 28.40 5.17
CA THR A 201 31.23 28.11 5.40
C THR A 201 30.76 28.87 6.64
N LYS A 202 29.93 29.90 6.40
CA LYS A 202 29.09 30.56 7.40
C LYS A 202 28.32 29.49 8.17
N GLU A 203 28.54 29.42 9.47
CA GLU A 203 27.91 28.49 10.39
C GLU A 203 26.39 28.75 10.41
N LYS A 204 25.62 27.92 9.69
CA LYS A 204 24.17 27.94 9.76
C LYS A 204 23.77 27.17 11.02
N LYS A 205 23.31 27.89 12.04
CA LYS A 205 22.70 27.30 13.23
C LYS A 205 21.60 26.33 12.81
N ASN A 206 21.60 25.16 13.44
CA ASN A 206 20.64 24.12 13.11
C ASN A 206 19.24 24.54 13.58
N VAL A 207 18.22 24.26 12.78
CA VAL A 207 16.80 24.58 13.09
C VAL A 207 16.37 24.08 14.48
N TRP A 208 17.02 23.03 14.97
CA TRP A 208 16.81 22.49 16.31
C TRP A 208 17.34 23.39 17.43
N GLU A 209 18.47 24.07 17.24
CA GLU A 209 19.01 25.00 18.24
C GLU A 209 18.09 26.21 18.41
N GLU A 210 17.54 26.75 17.32
CA GLU A 210 16.53 27.82 17.39
C GLU A 210 15.27 27.39 18.14
N ILE A 211 14.83 26.14 17.96
CA ILE A 211 13.65 25.61 18.67
C ILE A 211 13.96 25.42 20.16
N PHE A 212 15.14 24.93 20.52
CA PHE A 212 15.53 24.74 21.92
C PHE A 212 15.68 26.07 22.66
N ASP A 213 16.26 27.08 22.02
CA ASP A 213 16.38 28.41 22.61
C ASP A 213 15.00 29.04 22.86
N LYS A 214 14.05 28.83 21.93
CA LYS A 214 12.68 29.36 22.05
C LYS A 214 11.87 28.69 23.16
N VAL A 215 12.09 27.40 23.40
CA VAL A 215 11.43 26.65 24.50
C VAL A 215 12.01 27.05 25.86
N LYS A 216 13.31 27.34 25.91
CA LYS A 216 13.98 27.79 27.14
C LYS A 216 13.49 29.18 27.55
N ASP A 217 13.39 30.10 26.60
CA ASP A 217 12.90 31.46 26.81
C ASP A 217 11.43 31.51 27.25
N TRP A 218 10.60 30.56 26.78
CA TRP A 218 9.21 30.43 27.23
C TRP A 218 9.10 30.00 28.70
N LYS A 219 10.00 29.12 29.15
CA LYS A 219 10.00 28.61 30.52
C LYS A 219 10.44 29.66 31.55
N ASP A 220 11.39 30.50 31.17
CA ASP A 220 11.92 31.55 32.03
C ASP A 220 10.90 32.69 32.24
N ASN A 221 10.04 32.95 31.24
CA ASN A 221 8.93 33.93 31.32
C ASN A 221 7.71 33.46 32.16
N LEU A 222 7.64 32.20 32.56
CA LEU A 222 6.58 31.66 33.43
C LEU A 222 6.92 31.75 34.92
N THR A 223 8.11 32.26 35.26
CA THR A 223 8.62 32.34 36.64
C THR A 223 8.87 33.78 37.13
N LYS A 224 8.27 34.77 36.47
CA LYS A 224 8.22 36.17 36.91
C LYS A 224 6.78 36.61 37.16
#